data_AF-A0A7S0KJ53-F1
#
_entry.id   AF-A0A7S0KJ53-F1
#
_cell.length_a   1.000
_cell.length_b   1.000
_cell.length_c   1.000
_cell.angle_alpha   90.00
_cell.angle_beta   90.00
_cell.angle_gamma   90.00
#
_symmetry.space_group_name_H-M   'P 1'
#
loop_
_entity.id
_entity.type
_entity.pdbx_description
1 polymer ?
#
loop_
_entity_poly.entity_id
_entity_poly.type
_entity_poly.pdbx_seq_one_letter_code
_entity_poly.pdbx_strand_id
1 'polypeptide(L)'
;TSTSGRDGAVDEPRVPLRYFTHKSRAQLGADPGRSLLARVLERDGVFEPTRDVSRCRLFWGCAYPTGQLLANLPPDAFVNHFPGTTVITHKHTLAMMLRRHPEGDAVAPRTFVLPAEANSFAAFDADDAAAFDDDDDANGIERGAGWIVKRAVGGEGRGTVVTRTAREALEQTRRADGGVDGRTDTWVAQRYVRDPLTLLGRKVDLRAYVLLTRWDPGSDDGARTRGYVHRDGLVRFAAAPWDPADVS
;
A
#
# COMPACT_ATOMS: atom_id res chain seq x y z
N THR A 1 50.51 44.43 10.31
CA THR A 1 49.95 43.15 10.79
C THR A 1 48.56 43.42 11.31
N SER A 2 47.56 43.16 10.47
CA SER A 2 46.14 43.37 10.78
C SER A 2 45.60 42.14 11.51
N THR A 3 45.10 42.35 12.72
CA THR A 3 44.30 41.39 13.49
C THR A 3 42.84 41.54 13.08
N SER A 4 42.34 40.65 12.22
CA SER A 4 40.89 40.52 11.97
C SER A 4 40.32 39.46 12.91
N GLY A 5 39.45 39.92 13.83
CA GLY A 5 38.69 39.06 14.73
C GLY A 5 37.82 38.07 13.95
N ARG A 6 37.83 36.82 14.41
CA ARG A 6 36.76 35.87 14.08
C ARG A 6 35.59 36.22 14.98
N ASP A 7 34.57 36.83 14.40
CA ASP A 7 33.26 36.94 15.03
C ASP A 7 32.73 35.52 15.31
N GLY A 8 32.68 35.17 16.59
CA GLY A 8 31.95 34.01 17.07
C GLY A 8 30.47 34.33 17.01
N ALA A 9 29.80 33.96 15.92
CA ALA A 9 28.35 33.91 15.89
C ALA A 9 27.90 32.89 16.95
N VAL A 10 27.33 33.40 18.04
CA VAL A 10 26.64 32.59 19.04
C VAL A 10 25.42 32.00 18.34
N ASP A 11 25.41 30.68 18.16
CA ASP A 11 24.29 29.94 17.57
C ASP A 11 23.07 30.13 18.50
N GLU A 12 22.12 30.97 18.12
CA GLU A 12 20.87 31.14 18.88
C GLU A 12 20.19 29.77 19.00
N PRO A 13 19.69 29.40 20.20
CA PRO A 13 19.03 28.11 20.37
C PRO A 13 17.79 28.04 19.48
N ARG A 14 17.87 27.20 18.44
CA ARG A 14 16.74 26.93 17.55
C ARG A 14 15.59 26.36 18.36
N VAL A 15 14.46 27.06 18.37
CA VAL A 15 13.22 26.54 18.95
C VAL A 15 12.82 25.27 18.16
N PRO A 16 12.66 24.11 18.83
CA PRO A 16 12.33 22.88 18.15
C PRO A 16 10.96 22.96 17.47
N LEU A 17 10.85 22.36 16.30
CA LEU A 17 9.57 22.20 15.60
C LEU A 17 8.71 21.16 16.34
N ARG A 18 7.39 21.30 16.29
CA ARG A 18 6.52 20.35 16.98
C ARG A 18 5.94 19.31 16.03
N TYR A 19 5.87 18.05 16.45
CA TYR A 19 5.17 17.00 15.70
C TYR A 19 4.01 16.39 16.49
N PHE A 20 2.89 16.12 15.80
CA PHE A 20 1.70 15.51 16.36
C PHE A 20 1.45 14.14 15.72
N THR A 21 1.20 13.11 16.52
CA THR A 21 0.94 11.75 16.03
C THR A 21 -0.53 11.36 16.20
N HIS A 22 -1.19 10.89 15.14
CA HIS A 22 -2.59 10.44 15.18
C HIS A 22 -2.77 9.01 14.70
N LYS A 23 -3.34 8.13 15.55
CA LYS A 23 -3.58 6.70 15.28
C LYS A 23 -2.36 5.88 14.81
N SER A 24 -1.19 6.50 14.73
CA SER A 24 0.11 5.87 14.47
C SER A 24 0.70 5.25 15.73
N ARG A 25 0.18 5.55 16.93
CA ARG A 25 0.65 5.00 18.21
C ARG A 25 0.75 3.47 18.28
N ALA A 26 -0.08 2.73 17.56
CA ALA A 26 0.04 1.27 17.48
C ALA A 26 1.25 0.81 16.63
N GLN A 27 1.66 1.59 15.63
CA GLN A 27 2.88 1.36 14.82
C GLN A 27 4.15 1.86 15.51
N LEU A 28 4.03 2.71 16.54
CA LEU A 28 5.13 3.27 17.32
C LEU A 28 5.69 2.28 18.37
N GLY A 29 5.10 1.07 18.49
CA GLY A 29 5.37 0.15 19.59
C GLY A 29 4.68 0.60 20.88
N ALA A 30 4.52 -0.33 21.83
CA ALA A 30 3.83 -0.06 23.11
C ALA A 30 4.49 1.05 23.97
N ASP A 31 5.71 1.46 23.62
CA ASP A 31 6.47 2.51 24.30
C ASP A 31 6.76 3.68 23.33
N PRO A 32 6.08 4.83 23.49
CA PRO A 32 6.31 6.04 22.69
C PRO A 32 7.76 6.53 22.67
N GLY A 33 8.55 6.23 23.73
CA GLY A 33 9.97 6.58 23.80
C GLY A 33 10.90 5.68 22.97
N ARG A 34 10.38 4.60 22.37
CA ARG A 34 11.15 3.61 21.59
C ARG A 34 10.78 3.55 20.10
N SER A 35 9.78 4.31 19.66
CA SER A 35 9.44 4.37 18.25
C SER A 35 10.61 4.81 17.38
N LEU A 36 10.87 4.09 16.28
CA LEU A 36 11.81 4.54 15.26
C LEU A 36 11.48 5.96 14.76
N LEU A 37 10.19 6.29 14.62
CA LEU A 37 9.76 7.63 14.20
C LEU A 37 10.21 8.70 15.21
N ALA A 38 9.93 8.49 16.49
CA ALA A 38 10.31 9.44 17.54
C ALA A 38 11.84 9.58 17.58
N ARG A 39 12.56 8.46 17.55
CA ARG A 39 14.03 8.44 17.48
C ARG A 39 14.61 9.19 16.29
N VAL A 40 13.92 9.18 15.14
CA VAL A 40 14.37 9.89 13.93
C VAL A 40 14.04 11.38 14.00
N LEU A 41 12.82 11.74 14.42
CA LEU A 41 12.37 13.12 14.48
C LEU A 41 13.07 13.92 15.58
N GLU A 42 13.20 13.33 16.76
CA GLU A 42 13.81 13.95 17.93
C GLU A 42 15.35 13.88 17.88
N ARG A 43 15.91 13.20 16.87
CA ARG A 43 17.35 13.21 16.63
C ARG A 43 17.81 14.64 16.40
N ASP A 44 18.86 15.02 17.10
CA ASP A 44 19.49 16.34 16.97
C ASP A 44 18.60 17.52 17.47
N GLY A 45 17.50 17.22 18.17
CA GLY A 45 16.63 18.24 18.80
C GLY A 45 15.81 19.08 17.82
N VAL A 46 15.69 18.64 16.56
CA VAL A 46 14.95 19.39 15.51
C VAL A 46 13.44 19.38 15.78
N PHE A 47 12.91 18.24 16.24
CA PHE A 47 11.50 18.10 16.59
C PHE A 47 11.28 17.72 18.05
N GLU A 48 10.16 18.18 18.61
CA GLU A 48 9.61 17.76 19.89
C GLU A 48 8.14 17.29 19.73
N PRO A 49 7.67 16.31 20.53
CA PRO A 49 6.29 15.85 20.45
C PRO A 49 5.31 16.89 21.04
N THR A 50 4.15 17.05 20.42
CA THR A 50 3.02 17.82 20.96
C THR A 50 1.75 16.99 21.01
N ARG A 51 0.88 17.30 21.99
CA ARG A 51 -0.50 16.77 22.06
C ARG A 51 -1.53 17.73 21.46
N ASP A 52 -1.09 18.92 21.10
CA ASP A 52 -1.92 19.96 20.51
C ASP A 52 -1.62 20.06 19.01
N VAL A 53 -2.60 19.65 18.19
CA VAL A 53 -2.51 19.68 16.72
C VAL A 53 -2.36 21.10 16.17
N SER A 54 -2.93 22.10 16.85
CA SER A 54 -2.86 23.52 16.44
C SER A 54 -1.48 24.14 16.61
N ARG A 55 -0.56 23.41 17.25
CA ARG A 55 0.81 23.84 17.49
C ARG A 55 1.83 23.00 16.72
N CYS A 56 1.40 22.03 15.90
CA CYS A 56 2.31 21.14 15.20
C CYS A 56 2.78 21.72 13.87
N ARG A 57 4.08 21.57 13.58
CA ARG A 57 4.68 21.83 12.28
C ARG A 57 4.64 20.59 11.38
N LEU A 58 4.52 19.40 11.98
CA LEU A 58 4.40 18.10 11.32
C LEU A 58 3.24 17.31 11.93
N PHE A 59 2.26 16.94 11.11
CA PHE A 59 1.25 15.95 11.42
C PHE A 59 1.67 14.59 10.86
N TRP A 60 1.76 13.59 11.72
CA TRP A 60 2.08 12.20 11.35
C TRP A 60 0.94 11.24 11.68
N GLY A 61 0.21 10.83 10.66
CA GLY A 61 -0.92 9.90 10.76
C GLY A 61 -0.73 8.63 9.94
N CYS A 62 -1.71 7.73 10.04
CA CYS A 62 -1.86 6.57 9.14
C CYS A 62 -2.74 6.89 7.90
N ALA A 63 -3.30 8.10 7.85
CA ALA A 63 -4.13 8.62 6.77
C ALA A 63 -4.12 10.16 6.81
N TYR A 64 -4.59 10.78 5.72
CA TYR A 64 -4.79 12.23 5.68
C TYR A 64 -5.76 12.70 6.78
N PRO A 65 -5.48 13.81 7.50
CA PRO A 65 -6.38 14.31 8.55
C PRO A 65 -7.71 14.77 7.97
N THR A 66 -8.79 14.59 8.74
CA THR A 66 -10.14 15.02 8.37
C THR A 66 -10.85 15.63 9.58
N GLY A 67 -11.98 16.32 9.33
CA GLY A 67 -12.81 16.91 10.39
C GLY A 67 -12.03 17.92 11.25
N GLN A 68 -12.18 17.81 12.57
CA GLN A 68 -11.54 18.72 13.53
C GLN A 68 -10.02 18.70 13.48
N LEU A 69 -9.38 17.57 13.14
CA LEU A 69 -7.93 17.49 13.03
C LEU A 69 -7.40 18.35 11.88
N LEU A 70 -8.11 18.34 10.73
CA LEU A 70 -7.77 19.18 9.59
C LEU A 70 -8.11 20.64 9.87
N ALA A 71 -9.26 20.91 10.49
CA ALA A 71 -9.71 22.27 10.81
C ALA A 71 -8.77 23.00 11.79
N ASN A 72 -8.13 22.26 12.70
CA ASN A 72 -7.20 22.80 13.68
C ASN A 72 -5.72 22.73 13.23
N LEU A 73 -5.43 22.30 12.00
CA LEU A 73 -4.06 22.19 11.52
C LEU A 73 -3.53 23.58 11.10
N PRO A 74 -2.31 23.98 11.50
CA PRO A 74 -1.71 25.23 11.03
C PRO A 74 -1.57 25.26 9.50
N PRO A 75 -1.77 26.42 8.83
CA PRO A 75 -1.69 26.52 7.37
C PRO A 75 -0.34 26.11 6.77
N ASP A 76 0.74 26.25 7.54
CA ASP A 76 2.09 25.92 7.11
C ASP A 76 2.48 24.48 7.46
N ALA A 77 1.69 23.73 8.24
CA ALA A 77 2.03 22.40 8.72
C ALA A 77 2.22 21.38 7.59
N PHE A 78 3.20 20.49 7.75
CA PHE A 78 3.40 19.35 6.87
C PHE A 78 2.53 18.17 7.30
N VAL A 79 2.01 17.42 6.32
CA VAL A 79 1.25 16.17 6.54
C VAL A 79 1.97 15.05 5.78
N ASN A 80 2.17 13.90 6.43
CA ASN A 80 2.86 12.75 5.82
C ASN A 80 2.00 11.95 4.81
N HIS A 81 0.85 12.48 4.39
CA HIS A 81 -0.06 11.89 3.42
C HIS A 81 -0.56 12.96 2.47
N PHE A 82 -0.79 12.60 1.21
CA PHE A 82 -1.60 13.41 0.31
C PHE A 82 -3.09 13.12 0.54
N PRO A 83 -3.99 14.10 0.30
CA PRO A 83 -5.42 13.86 0.25
C PRO A 83 -5.77 12.79 -0.80
N GLY A 84 -6.77 11.97 -0.54
CA GLY A 84 -7.28 11.01 -1.53
C GLY A 84 -6.36 9.81 -1.85
N THR A 85 -5.31 9.57 -1.06
CA THR A 85 -4.38 8.43 -1.25
C THR A 85 -5.05 7.05 -1.26
N THR A 86 -6.28 6.93 -0.75
CA THR A 86 -7.12 5.71 -0.84
C THR A 86 -7.32 5.23 -2.27
N VAL A 87 -7.26 6.12 -3.26
CA VAL A 87 -7.36 5.78 -4.69
C VAL A 87 -6.28 4.78 -5.12
N ILE A 88 -5.08 4.83 -4.51
CA ILE A 88 -3.96 3.94 -4.83
C ILE A 88 -3.62 2.95 -3.71
N THR A 89 -4.13 3.15 -2.49
CA THR A 89 -3.85 2.26 -1.35
C THR A 89 -4.93 1.22 -1.07
N HIS A 90 -6.16 1.41 -1.57
CA HIS A 90 -7.19 0.36 -1.53
C HIS A 90 -7.13 -0.49 -2.81
N LYS A 91 -7.29 -1.82 -2.66
CA LYS A 91 -7.02 -2.77 -3.76
C LYS A 91 -7.94 -2.56 -4.96
N HIS A 92 -9.23 -2.34 -4.71
CA HIS A 92 -10.24 -2.18 -5.76
C HIS A 92 -10.06 -0.87 -6.53
N THR A 93 -9.82 0.26 -5.85
CA THR A 93 -9.55 1.54 -6.51
C THR A 93 -8.24 1.51 -7.29
N LEU A 94 -7.19 0.90 -6.74
CA LEU A 94 -5.93 0.73 -7.46
C LEU A 94 -6.14 -0.08 -8.76
N ALA A 95 -6.87 -1.20 -8.69
CA ALA A 95 -7.18 -2.01 -9.87
C ALA A 95 -7.97 -1.19 -10.91
N MET A 96 -8.99 -0.44 -10.50
CA MET A 96 -9.75 0.42 -11.39
C MET A 96 -8.89 1.52 -12.03
N MET A 97 -7.96 2.11 -11.29
CA MET A 97 -7.07 3.16 -11.81
C MET A 97 -6.03 2.61 -12.78
N LEU A 98 -5.44 1.45 -12.48
CA LEU A 98 -4.47 0.81 -13.37
C LEU A 98 -5.11 0.46 -14.71
N ARG A 99 -6.34 -0.08 -14.72
CA ARG A 99 -7.07 -0.38 -15.97
C ARG A 99 -7.38 0.84 -16.84
N ARG A 100 -7.39 2.05 -16.27
CA ARG A 100 -7.56 3.30 -17.04
C ARG A 100 -6.27 3.75 -17.72
N HIS A 101 -5.13 3.15 -17.38
CA HIS A 101 -3.84 3.48 -17.96
C HIS A 101 -3.43 2.40 -18.97
N PRO A 102 -2.97 2.76 -20.18
CA PRO A 102 -2.56 1.78 -21.20
C PRO A 102 -1.48 0.80 -20.71
N GLU A 103 -0.61 1.25 -19.81
CA GLU A 103 0.48 0.45 -19.23
C GLU A 103 0.08 -0.35 -17.99
N GLY A 104 -1.18 -0.23 -17.52
CA GLY A 104 -1.62 -0.83 -16.27
C GLY A 104 -1.50 -2.35 -16.24
N ASP A 105 -1.84 -3.01 -17.35
CA ASP A 105 -1.76 -4.46 -17.51
C ASP A 105 -0.31 -4.97 -17.55
N ALA A 106 0.67 -4.11 -17.85
CA ALA A 106 2.09 -4.46 -17.82
C ALA A 106 2.67 -4.51 -16.40
N VAL A 107 2.08 -3.78 -15.46
CA VAL A 107 2.59 -3.63 -14.08
C VAL A 107 1.75 -4.35 -13.04
N ALA A 108 0.54 -4.79 -13.39
CA ALA A 108 -0.34 -5.51 -12.48
C ALA A 108 -1.09 -6.65 -13.19
N PRO A 109 -1.24 -7.82 -12.54
CA PRO A 109 -2.04 -8.89 -13.10
C PRO A 109 -3.50 -8.48 -13.28
N ARG A 110 -4.16 -9.08 -14.27
CA ARG A 110 -5.59 -8.90 -14.51
C ARG A 110 -6.39 -9.06 -13.22
N THR A 111 -7.27 -8.12 -12.96
CA THR A 111 -7.98 -8.02 -11.68
C THR A 111 -9.45 -7.73 -11.92
N PHE A 112 -10.36 -8.20 -11.06
CA PHE A 112 -11.81 -8.00 -11.07
C PHE A 112 -12.30 -7.59 -9.66
N VAL A 113 -13.30 -6.72 -9.59
CA VAL A 113 -13.93 -6.21 -8.37
C VAL A 113 -15.25 -6.94 -8.16
N LEU A 114 -15.36 -7.72 -7.10
CA LEU A 114 -16.53 -8.54 -6.80
C LEU A 114 -17.37 -7.88 -5.68
N PRO A 115 -18.70 -8.03 -5.71
CA PRO A 115 -19.49 -8.82 -6.67
C PRO A 115 -19.82 -8.10 -8.00
N ALA A 116 -19.48 -6.81 -8.14
CA ALA A 116 -19.87 -5.98 -9.29
C ALA A 116 -19.47 -6.55 -10.66
N GLU A 117 -18.32 -7.20 -10.75
CA GLU A 117 -17.75 -7.76 -11.99
C GLU A 117 -17.85 -9.30 -12.05
N ALA A 118 -18.77 -9.92 -11.31
CA ALA A 118 -18.86 -11.39 -11.23
C ALA A 118 -19.07 -12.07 -12.59
N ASN A 119 -19.93 -11.51 -13.45
CA ASN A 119 -20.22 -12.10 -14.77
C ASN A 119 -19.04 -11.98 -15.72
N SER A 120 -18.40 -10.80 -15.79
CA SER A 120 -17.22 -10.59 -16.64
C SER A 120 -16.01 -11.39 -16.14
N PHE A 121 -15.89 -11.56 -14.82
CA PHE A 121 -14.89 -12.43 -14.22
C PHE A 121 -15.09 -13.90 -14.63
N ALA A 122 -16.31 -14.42 -14.52
CA ALA A 122 -16.62 -15.80 -14.91
C ALA A 122 -16.43 -16.05 -16.40
N ALA A 123 -16.85 -15.12 -17.27
CA ALA A 123 -16.63 -15.21 -18.70
C ALA A 123 -15.14 -15.22 -19.04
N PHE A 124 -14.35 -14.33 -18.43
CA PHE A 124 -12.91 -14.27 -18.67
C PHE A 124 -12.19 -15.56 -18.24
N ASP A 125 -12.55 -16.14 -17.09
CA ASP A 125 -11.95 -17.40 -16.64
C ASP A 125 -12.30 -18.58 -17.56
N ALA A 126 -13.51 -18.59 -18.13
CA ALA A 126 -13.92 -19.61 -19.09
C ALA A 126 -13.14 -19.50 -20.41
N ASP A 127 -12.98 -18.28 -20.93
CA ASP A 127 -12.19 -18.03 -22.15
C ASP A 127 -10.69 -18.36 -21.91
N ASP A 128 -10.15 -17.97 -20.74
CA ASP A 128 -8.78 -18.29 -20.33
C ASP A 128 -8.60 -19.81 -20.26
N ALA A 129 -9.53 -20.53 -19.61
CA ALA A 129 -9.48 -21.99 -19.51
C ALA A 129 -9.52 -22.69 -20.88
N ALA A 130 -10.41 -22.26 -21.79
CA ALA A 130 -10.49 -22.82 -23.13
C ALA A 130 -9.17 -22.65 -23.92
N ALA A 131 -8.42 -21.58 -23.66
CA ALA A 131 -7.10 -21.38 -24.25
C ALA A 131 -5.98 -22.22 -23.59
N PHE A 132 -6.20 -22.76 -22.38
CA PHE A 132 -5.27 -23.69 -21.70
C PHE A 132 -5.50 -25.16 -22.10
N ASP A 133 -6.74 -25.55 -22.40
CA ASP A 133 -7.12 -26.96 -22.62
C ASP A 133 -6.63 -27.54 -23.98
N ASP A 134 -6.12 -26.71 -24.90
CA ASP A 134 -5.67 -27.17 -26.23
C ASP A 134 -4.33 -27.97 -26.23
N ASP A 135 -3.50 -27.91 -25.17
CA ASP A 135 -2.16 -28.55 -25.14
C ASP A 135 -1.87 -29.40 -23.88
N ASP A 136 -2.46 -29.07 -22.72
CA ASP A 136 -2.11 -29.69 -21.41
C ASP A 136 -3.08 -30.79 -20.93
N ASP A 137 -4.32 -30.81 -21.43
CA ASP A 137 -5.36 -31.78 -21.02
C ASP A 137 -5.00 -33.22 -21.50
N ALA A 138 -4.20 -33.32 -22.58
CA ALA A 138 -3.64 -34.57 -23.09
C ALA A 138 -2.64 -35.24 -22.13
N ASN A 139 -2.06 -34.49 -21.18
CA ASN A 139 -1.08 -34.97 -20.20
C ASN A 139 -1.67 -35.15 -18.78
N GLY A 140 -2.97 -34.91 -18.58
CA GLY A 140 -3.64 -35.05 -17.28
C GLY A 140 -3.13 -34.08 -16.21
N ILE A 141 -2.63 -32.90 -16.62
CA ILE A 141 -2.10 -31.87 -15.73
C ILE A 141 -3.27 -31.04 -15.20
N GLU A 142 -3.56 -31.13 -13.89
CA GLU A 142 -4.61 -30.28 -13.28
C GLU A 142 -4.25 -28.79 -13.40
N ARG A 143 -5.25 -27.97 -13.71
CA ARG A 143 -5.11 -26.51 -13.74
C ARG A 143 -4.70 -26.00 -12.34
N GLY A 144 -3.47 -25.51 -12.22
CA GLY A 144 -2.91 -24.97 -10.99
C GLY A 144 -3.60 -23.67 -10.51
N ALA A 145 -2.96 -22.95 -9.59
CA ALA A 145 -3.50 -21.70 -9.02
C ALA A 145 -3.93 -20.68 -10.09
N GLY A 146 -5.24 -20.38 -10.12
CA GLY A 146 -5.84 -19.48 -11.11
C GLY A 146 -5.86 -18.04 -10.62
N TRP A 147 -6.39 -17.84 -9.42
CA TRP A 147 -6.80 -16.55 -8.89
C TRP A 147 -6.39 -16.41 -7.43
N ILE A 148 -6.16 -15.16 -7.00
CA ILE A 148 -6.04 -14.79 -5.59
C ILE A 148 -7.14 -13.79 -5.24
N VAL A 149 -7.94 -14.16 -4.24
CA VAL A 149 -9.10 -13.41 -3.78
C VAL A 149 -8.76 -12.74 -2.46
N LYS A 150 -9.05 -11.44 -2.37
CA LYS A 150 -8.72 -10.59 -1.21
C LYS A 150 -9.87 -9.64 -0.91
N ARG A 151 -10.07 -9.29 0.38
CA ARG A 151 -10.93 -8.15 0.74
C ARG A 151 -10.33 -6.85 0.19
N ALA A 152 -11.21 -5.97 -0.33
CA ALA A 152 -10.80 -4.72 -0.96
C ALA A 152 -10.15 -3.73 0.02
N VAL A 153 -10.60 -3.76 1.28
CA VAL A 153 -10.10 -2.95 2.40
C VAL A 153 -9.67 -3.88 3.54
N GLY A 154 -8.57 -3.54 4.22
CA GLY A 154 -7.96 -4.37 5.27
C GLY A 154 -6.60 -4.96 4.86
N GLY A 155 -5.72 -5.12 5.86
CA GLY A 155 -4.36 -5.68 5.75
C GLY A 155 -4.13 -6.77 6.81
N GLU A 156 -2.99 -7.45 6.73
CA GLU A 156 -2.54 -8.61 7.55
C GLU A 156 -2.84 -10.02 6.97
N GLY A 157 -3.22 -10.15 5.70
CA GLY A 157 -3.34 -11.46 5.03
C GLY A 157 -4.58 -12.28 5.41
N ARG A 158 -5.31 -11.90 6.47
CA ARG A 158 -6.61 -12.52 6.81
C ARG A 158 -7.62 -12.33 5.66
N GLY A 159 -8.23 -13.43 5.22
CA GLY A 159 -9.18 -13.44 4.10
C GLY A 159 -8.54 -13.31 2.72
N THR A 160 -7.25 -13.69 2.59
CA THR A 160 -6.62 -13.94 1.28
C THR A 160 -6.66 -15.42 1.00
N VAL A 161 -7.18 -15.81 -0.16
CA VAL A 161 -7.23 -17.22 -0.58
C VAL A 161 -6.89 -17.34 -2.05
N VAL A 162 -6.23 -18.43 -2.40
CA VAL A 162 -5.93 -18.80 -3.77
C VAL A 162 -7.00 -19.80 -4.23
N THR A 163 -7.52 -19.61 -5.44
CA THR A 163 -8.51 -20.51 -6.05
C THR A 163 -8.06 -20.90 -7.44
N ARG A 164 -8.54 -22.05 -7.92
CA ARG A 164 -8.25 -22.52 -9.29
C ARG A 164 -9.17 -21.88 -10.32
N THR A 165 -10.43 -21.67 -9.93
CA THR A 165 -11.48 -21.22 -10.85
C THR A 165 -12.20 -19.97 -10.34
N ALA A 166 -12.88 -19.27 -11.27
CA ALA A 166 -13.78 -18.17 -10.93
C ALA A 166 -14.98 -18.65 -10.10
N ARG A 167 -15.45 -19.88 -10.35
CA ARG A 167 -16.54 -20.49 -9.58
C ARG A 167 -16.19 -20.59 -8.09
N GLU A 168 -15.02 -21.14 -7.77
CA GLU A 168 -14.52 -21.25 -6.39
C GLU A 168 -14.38 -19.87 -5.73
N ALA A 169 -13.77 -18.91 -6.44
CA ALA A 169 -13.62 -17.54 -5.96
C ALA A 169 -14.96 -16.87 -5.62
N LEU A 170 -15.94 -16.97 -6.53
CA LEU A 170 -17.27 -16.38 -6.33
C LEU A 170 -18.03 -17.03 -5.18
N GLU A 171 -17.91 -18.35 -5.03
CA GLU A 171 -18.53 -19.06 -3.92
C GLU A 171 -17.93 -18.63 -2.58
N GLN A 172 -16.61 -18.43 -2.55
CA GLN A 172 -15.93 -17.94 -1.36
C GLN A 172 -16.37 -16.53 -0.96
N THR A 173 -16.42 -15.58 -1.89
CA THR A 173 -16.86 -14.22 -1.57
C THR A 173 -18.30 -14.21 -1.07
N ARG A 174 -19.19 -15.02 -1.67
CA ARG A 174 -20.59 -15.16 -1.21
C ARG A 174 -20.70 -15.74 0.20
N ARG A 175 -19.89 -16.74 0.56
CA ARG A 175 -19.89 -17.32 1.92
C ARG A 175 -19.41 -16.33 2.98
N ALA A 176 -18.42 -15.51 2.63
CA ALA A 176 -17.89 -14.50 3.51
C ALA A 176 -18.82 -13.27 3.62
N ASP A 177 -19.61 -13.00 2.57
CA ASP A 177 -20.68 -12.01 2.56
C ASP A 177 -21.89 -12.50 3.37
N GLY A 178 -21.87 -12.24 4.68
CA GLY A 178 -22.95 -12.58 5.62
C GLY A 178 -22.91 -11.78 6.92
N GLY A 179 -22.25 -10.61 6.90
CA GLY A 179 -22.04 -9.79 8.09
C GLY A 179 -23.34 -9.24 8.70
N VAL A 180 -23.26 -8.95 10.00
CA VAL A 180 -24.34 -8.55 10.94
C VAL A 180 -25.21 -7.37 10.44
N ASP A 181 -24.72 -6.58 9.49
CA ASP A 181 -25.36 -5.33 9.01
C ASP A 181 -25.95 -5.42 7.59
N GLY A 182 -25.99 -6.60 6.96
CA GLY A 182 -26.61 -6.79 5.64
C GLY A 182 -25.90 -6.11 4.45
N ARG A 183 -24.67 -5.63 4.64
CA ARG A 183 -23.82 -5.08 3.57
C ARG A 183 -22.90 -6.16 3.02
N THR A 184 -22.85 -6.30 1.70
CA THR A 184 -21.88 -7.15 1.00
C THR A 184 -20.49 -6.51 1.05
N ASP A 185 -19.47 -7.31 1.35
CA ASP A 185 -18.10 -6.82 1.31
C ASP A 185 -17.66 -6.62 -0.15
N THR A 186 -16.76 -5.67 -0.37
CA THR A 186 -16.09 -5.56 -1.67
C THR A 186 -14.86 -6.44 -1.67
N TRP A 187 -14.72 -7.26 -2.71
CA TRP A 187 -13.60 -8.18 -2.90
C TRP A 187 -12.87 -7.87 -4.20
N VAL A 188 -11.65 -8.38 -4.29
CA VAL A 188 -10.81 -8.30 -5.49
C VAL A 188 -10.34 -9.71 -5.82
N ALA A 189 -10.67 -10.20 -7.02
CA ALA A 189 -10.13 -11.41 -7.61
C ALA A 189 -9.06 -11.01 -8.63
N GLN A 190 -7.82 -11.44 -8.41
CA GLN A 190 -6.67 -11.07 -9.25
C GLN A 190 -6.01 -12.34 -9.79
N ARG A 191 -5.58 -12.34 -11.05
CA ARG A 191 -4.87 -13.47 -11.66
C ARG A 191 -3.66 -13.80 -10.80
N TYR A 192 -3.53 -15.06 -10.41
CA TYR A 192 -2.41 -15.50 -9.61
C TYR A 192 -1.14 -15.57 -10.47
N VAL A 193 -0.02 -15.04 -9.94
CA VAL A 193 1.29 -15.14 -10.60
C VAL A 193 1.87 -16.52 -10.30
N ARG A 194 1.72 -17.43 -11.28
CA ARG A 194 2.11 -18.85 -11.18
C ARG A 194 3.62 -19.09 -11.28
N ASP A 195 4.36 -18.18 -11.90
CA ASP A 195 5.82 -18.23 -11.97
C ASP A 195 6.40 -17.01 -11.23
N PRO A 196 6.41 -17.02 -9.89
CA PRO A 196 6.95 -15.91 -9.11
C PRO A 196 8.48 -15.94 -9.09
N LEU A 197 9.09 -14.79 -8.81
CA LEU A 197 10.50 -14.77 -8.42
C LEU A 197 10.71 -15.69 -7.21
N THR A 198 11.61 -16.65 -7.36
CA THR A 198 12.04 -17.53 -6.28
C THR A 198 13.51 -17.32 -5.95
N LEU A 199 13.83 -17.32 -4.66
CA LEU A 199 15.19 -17.30 -4.15
C LEU A 199 15.32 -18.41 -3.10
N LEU A 200 16.34 -19.24 -3.21
CA LEU A 200 16.56 -20.39 -2.32
C LEU A 200 15.32 -21.31 -2.24
N GLY A 201 14.66 -21.52 -3.38
CA GLY A 201 13.46 -22.39 -3.49
C GLY A 201 12.19 -21.81 -2.85
N ARG A 202 12.15 -20.52 -2.50
CA ARG A 202 11.00 -19.88 -1.84
C ARG A 202 10.50 -18.70 -2.65
N LYS A 203 9.18 -18.50 -2.69
CA LYS A 203 8.57 -17.28 -3.23
C LYS A 203 9.04 -16.08 -2.43
N VAL A 204 9.37 -15.00 -3.13
CA VAL A 204 9.72 -13.72 -2.50
C VAL A 204 8.83 -12.59 -2.99
N ASP A 205 8.65 -11.60 -2.14
CA ASP A 205 8.11 -10.31 -2.54
C ASP A 205 9.07 -9.18 -2.14
N LEU A 206 8.98 -8.05 -2.87
CA LEU A 206 9.83 -6.88 -2.66
C LEU A 206 9.02 -5.73 -2.05
N ARG A 207 9.56 -5.13 -0.99
CA ARG A 207 9.08 -3.86 -0.44
C ARG A 207 10.02 -2.74 -0.87
N ALA A 208 9.57 -1.93 -1.81
CA ALA A 208 10.20 -0.65 -2.13
C ALA A 208 9.59 0.48 -1.28
N TYR A 209 10.39 1.49 -0.96
CA TYR A 209 9.95 2.71 -0.27
C TYR A 209 10.04 3.89 -1.22
N VAL A 210 8.91 4.55 -1.47
CA VAL A 210 8.80 5.71 -2.36
C VAL A 210 8.32 6.91 -1.55
N LEU A 211 9.07 8.02 -1.63
CA LEU A 211 8.71 9.30 -1.03
C LEU A 211 8.20 10.25 -2.11
N LEU A 212 6.92 10.61 -2.04
CA LEU A 212 6.37 11.69 -2.83
C LEU A 212 6.45 12.98 -2.01
N THR A 213 7.12 14.01 -2.56
CA THR A 213 7.30 15.31 -1.88
C THR A 213 6.43 16.40 -2.47
N ARG A 214 6.03 16.25 -3.73
CA ARG A 214 5.11 17.14 -4.44
C ARG A 214 4.20 16.33 -5.35
N TRP A 215 2.92 16.68 -5.35
CA TRP A 215 1.91 16.16 -6.24
C TRP A 215 1.20 17.34 -6.88
N ASP A 216 1.44 17.53 -8.17
CA ASP A 216 0.79 18.58 -8.96
C ASP A 216 0.55 18.07 -10.38
N PRO A 217 -0.62 17.46 -10.64
CA PRO A 217 -0.91 16.87 -11.93
C PRO A 217 -1.39 17.89 -12.98
N GLY A 218 -1.45 19.21 -12.65
CA GLY A 218 -2.18 20.18 -13.48
C GLY A 218 -1.57 21.57 -13.62
N SER A 219 -0.34 21.84 -13.14
CA SER A 219 0.27 23.16 -13.37
C SER A 219 0.90 23.29 -14.76
N ASP A 220 0.46 24.33 -15.49
CA ASP A 220 1.04 24.79 -16.76
C ASP A 220 2.49 25.31 -16.61
N ASP A 221 2.96 25.49 -15.37
CA ASP A 221 4.30 26.01 -15.01
C ASP A 221 5.38 24.91 -14.88
N GLY A 222 5.08 23.68 -15.31
CA GLY A 222 6.08 22.60 -15.36
C GLY A 222 6.55 22.09 -13.99
N ALA A 223 5.85 22.44 -12.90
CA ALA A 223 6.11 21.92 -11.56
C ALA A 223 5.62 20.46 -11.47
N ARG A 224 6.47 19.54 -11.94
CA ARG A 224 6.17 18.10 -12.00
C ARG A 224 6.02 17.47 -10.62
N THR A 225 5.14 16.47 -10.52
CA THR A 225 5.14 15.46 -9.46
C THR A 225 6.56 15.01 -9.16
N ARG A 226 6.96 15.08 -7.87
CA ARG A 226 8.32 14.79 -7.44
C ARG A 226 8.32 13.59 -6.49
N GLY A 227 8.88 12.49 -6.97
CA GLY A 227 9.09 11.26 -6.22
C GLY A 227 10.56 10.87 -6.08
N TYR A 228 10.87 10.17 -5.00
CA TYR A 228 12.17 9.58 -4.73
C TYR A 228 11.98 8.11 -4.36
N VAL A 229 12.84 7.24 -4.89
CA VAL A 229 12.89 5.82 -4.49
C VAL A 229 14.07 5.64 -3.54
N HIS A 230 13.81 5.05 -2.37
CA HIS A 230 14.89 4.73 -1.44
C HIS A 230 15.78 3.64 -2.03
N ARG A 231 17.11 3.75 -1.84
CA ARG A 231 18.07 2.80 -2.43
C ARG A 231 17.94 1.39 -1.88
N ASP A 232 17.54 1.29 -0.61
CA ASP A 232 17.29 0.02 0.08
C ASP A 232 15.79 -0.26 0.20
N GLY A 233 15.47 -1.55 0.22
CA GLY A 233 14.13 -2.09 0.46
C GLY A 233 14.19 -3.36 1.31
N LEU A 234 13.07 -4.08 1.41
CA LEU A 234 13.03 -5.39 2.07
C LEU A 234 12.68 -6.48 1.06
N VAL A 235 13.37 -7.62 1.15
CA VAL A 235 12.96 -8.87 0.50
C VAL A 235 12.26 -9.72 1.56
N ARG A 236 11.03 -10.14 1.28
CA ARG A 236 10.22 -10.95 2.21
C ARG A 236 10.06 -12.34 1.62
N PHE A 237 10.54 -13.34 2.36
CA PHE A 237 10.48 -14.74 1.96
C PHE A 237 9.21 -15.41 2.46
N ALA A 238 8.65 -16.29 1.65
CA ALA A 238 7.64 -17.24 2.09
C ALA A 238 8.20 -18.21 3.14
N ALA A 239 7.37 -18.54 4.13
CA ALA A 239 7.74 -19.47 5.21
C ALA A 239 7.89 -20.92 4.75
N ALA A 240 7.22 -21.30 3.65
CA ALA A 240 7.34 -22.59 3.00
C ALA A 240 8.10 -22.47 1.65
N PRO A 241 8.69 -23.58 1.15
CA PRO A 241 9.16 -23.67 -0.24
C PRO A 241 8.05 -23.34 -1.24
N TRP A 242 8.42 -22.84 -2.41
CA TRP A 242 7.48 -22.62 -3.51
C TRP A 242 7.12 -23.94 -4.17
N ASP A 243 5.83 -24.23 -4.29
CA ASP A 243 5.30 -25.36 -5.03
C ASP A 243 4.23 -24.85 -6.02
N PRO A 244 4.42 -25.00 -7.34
CA PRO A 244 3.43 -24.58 -8.34
C PRO A 244 2.11 -25.36 -8.28
N ALA A 245 2.08 -26.53 -7.64
CA ALA A 245 0.86 -27.32 -7.42
C ALA A 245 0.10 -26.91 -6.14
N ASP A 246 0.74 -26.14 -5.25
CA ASP A 246 0.15 -25.72 -3.98
C ASP A 246 -0.82 -24.54 -4.18
N VAL A 247 -2.10 -24.83 -3.96
CA VAL A 247 -3.20 -23.85 -3.98
C VAL A 247 -3.79 -23.60 -2.58
N SER A 248 -3.15 -24.11 -1.53
CA SER A 248 -3.67 -24.09 -0.16
C SER A 248 -3.64 -22.72 0.52
#